data_AF-A0A0K8R5G5-F1
#
_entry.id   AF-A0A0K8R5G5-F1
#
_cell.length_a   1.000
_cell.length_b   1.000
_cell.length_c   1.000
_cell.angle_alpha   90.00
_cell.angle_beta   90.00
_cell.angle_gamma   90.00
#
_symmetry.space_group_name_H-M   'P 1'
#
loop_
_entity.id
_entity.type
_entity.pdbx_description
1 polymer ?
#
loop_
_entity_poly.entity_id
_entity_poly.type
_entity_poly.pdbx_seq_one_letter_code
_entity_poly.pdbx_strand_id
1 'polypeptide(L)'
;MKLLLIAVVISIHTSEFLTTAEVKCAPFYNGGYGGAGGSNVIPAWSFNPPTNRCEQVMTKGPCRRPRNCFPTKEDCEEFCDPEMELWKP
;
A
#
# COMPACT_ATOMS: atom_id res chain seq x y z
N MET A 1 -20.85 12.51 -38.60
CA MET A 1 -19.71 11.55 -38.52
C MET A 1 -18.60 12.00 -37.56
N LYS A 2 -18.36 13.32 -37.38
CA LYS A 2 -17.35 13.84 -36.42
C LYS A 2 -17.63 13.47 -34.95
N LEU A 3 -18.91 13.45 -34.55
CA LEU A 3 -19.33 13.15 -33.17
C LEU A 3 -19.01 11.71 -32.73
N LEU A 4 -19.08 10.74 -33.65
CA LEU A 4 -18.77 9.33 -33.37
C LEU A 4 -17.27 9.15 -33.08
N LEU A 5 -16.41 9.87 -33.81
CA LEU A 5 -14.96 9.84 -33.61
C LEU A 5 -14.56 10.41 -32.24
N ILE A 6 -15.22 11.51 -31.82
CA ILE A 6 -14.97 12.13 -30.52
C ILE A 6 -15.38 11.18 -29.37
N ALA A 7 -16.54 10.52 -29.47
CA ALA A 7 -16.99 9.55 -28.47
C ALA A 7 -16.04 8.35 -28.35
N VAL A 8 -15.51 7.83 -29.46
CA VAL A 8 -14.54 6.72 -29.46
C VAL A 8 -13.23 7.15 -28.79
N VAL A 9 -12.72 8.33 -29.09
CA VAL A 9 -11.47 8.85 -28.48
C VAL A 9 -11.63 9.06 -26.98
N ILE A 10 -12.77 9.59 -26.51
CA ILE A 10 -13.06 9.75 -25.08
C ILE A 10 -13.10 8.38 -24.39
N SER A 11 -13.77 7.39 -24.98
CA SER A 11 -13.84 6.03 -24.42
C SER A 11 -12.48 5.35 -24.30
N ILE A 12 -11.56 5.57 -25.25
CA ILE A 12 -10.19 5.03 -25.20
C ILE A 12 -9.40 5.70 -24.07
N HIS A 13 -9.45 7.04 -23.98
CA HIS A 13 -8.71 7.79 -22.97
C HIS A 13 -9.22 7.55 -21.54
N THR A 14 -10.52 7.31 -21.36
CA THR A 14 -11.07 6.94 -20.05
C THR A 14 -10.70 5.52 -19.64
N SER A 15 -10.49 4.62 -20.60
CA SER A 15 -10.14 3.22 -20.31
C SER A 15 -8.70 3.08 -19.82
N GLU A 16 -7.77 3.87 -20.36
CA GLU A 16 -6.35 3.87 -19.94
C GLU A 16 -6.11 4.55 -18.58
N PHE A 17 -7.00 5.45 -18.15
CA PHE A 17 -6.84 6.20 -16.90
C PHE A 17 -7.46 5.49 -15.67
N LEU A 18 -8.23 4.42 -15.86
CA LEU A 18 -9.01 3.74 -14.82
C LEU A 18 -8.39 2.45 -14.29
N THR A 19 -7.20 2.06 -14.74
CA THR A 19 -6.45 0.96 -14.13
C THR A 19 -5.66 1.50 -12.94
N THR A 20 -6.31 1.65 -11.79
CA THR A 20 -5.60 1.79 -10.51
C THR A 20 -4.71 0.55 -10.39
N ALA A 21 -3.39 0.72 -10.43
CA ALA A 21 -2.47 -0.40 -10.25
C ALA A 21 -2.85 -1.14 -8.96
N GLU A 22 -3.16 -2.43 -9.06
CA GLU A 22 -3.47 -3.24 -7.88
C GLU A 22 -2.20 -3.33 -7.03
N VAL A 23 -2.24 -2.67 -5.86
CA VAL A 23 -1.15 -2.72 -4.89
C VAL A 23 -1.29 -3.99 -4.04
N LYS A 24 -0.19 -4.72 -3.87
CA LYS A 24 -0.17 -6.01 -3.16
C LYS A 24 -0.58 -5.88 -1.70
N CYS A 25 -0.25 -4.77 -1.06
CA CYS A 25 -0.53 -4.52 0.35
C CYS A 25 -1.47 -3.33 0.53
N ALA A 26 -2.70 -3.62 0.94
CA ALA A 26 -3.69 -2.62 1.34
C ALA A 26 -4.68 -3.25 2.34
N PRO A 27 -5.34 -2.44 3.19
CA PRO A 27 -5.12 -1.01 3.43
C PRO A 27 -3.84 -0.74 4.25
N PHE A 28 -3.45 0.53 4.38
CA PHE A 28 -2.41 0.94 5.33
C PHE A 28 -2.79 0.54 6.77
N TYR A 29 -1.84 0.02 7.52
CA TYR A 29 -2.09 -0.41 8.90
C TYR A 29 -2.17 0.79 9.83
N ASN A 30 -3.38 1.07 10.32
CA ASN A 30 -3.65 2.22 11.20
C ASN A 30 -3.21 2.05 12.67
N GLY A 31 -2.32 1.10 12.94
CA GLY A 31 -1.59 1.03 14.21
C GLY A 31 -2.40 0.60 15.45
N GLY A 32 -1.66 0.37 16.53
CA GLY A 32 -2.16 0.43 17.89
C GLY A 32 -1.68 1.73 18.55
N TYR A 33 -2.60 2.49 19.15
CA TYR A 33 -2.28 3.73 19.86
C TYR A 33 -2.02 3.48 21.34
N GLY A 34 -1.00 4.11 21.92
CA GLY A 34 -0.82 4.17 23.36
C GLY A 34 -2.05 4.81 24.02
N GLY A 35 -2.69 4.11 24.96
CA GLY A 35 -3.84 4.63 25.69
C GLY A 35 -3.42 5.51 26.88
N ALA A 36 -4.37 6.20 27.49
CA ALA A 36 -4.17 7.08 28.66
C ALA A 36 -3.54 6.38 29.90
N GLY A 37 -3.46 5.05 29.90
CA GLY A 37 -2.79 4.25 30.93
C GLY A 37 -1.38 3.77 30.58
N GLY A 38 -0.73 4.32 29.54
CA GLY A 38 0.64 3.92 29.15
C GLY A 38 0.71 2.53 28.51
N SER A 39 -0.30 2.15 27.71
CA SER A 39 -0.26 0.87 26.99
C SER A 39 1.00 0.79 26.12
N ASN A 40 1.84 -0.22 26.38
CA ASN A 40 3.06 -0.43 25.62
C ASN A 40 2.73 -0.69 24.15
N VAL A 41 3.35 0.09 23.28
CA VAL A 41 3.35 -0.12 21.83
C VAL A 41 4.80 -0.30 21.39
N ILE A 42 5.00 -1.12 20.37
CA ILE A 42 6.31 -1.33 19.76
C ILE A 42 6.30 -0.80 18.32
N PRO A 43 7.41 -0.24 17.84
CA PRO A 43 7.54 0.20 16.46
C PRO A 43 7.47 -1.00 15.51
N ALA A 44 6.89 -0.77 14.34
CA ALA A 44 6.71 -1.73 13.26
C ALA A 44 6.65 -0.99 11.91
N TRP A 45 6.40 -1.72 10.82
CA TRP A 45 6.35 -1.19 9.46
C TRP A 45 5.05 -1.58 8.75
N SER A 46 4.55 -0.68 7.91
CA SER A 46 3.38 -0.91 7.06
C SER A 46 3.56 -0.25 5.70
N PHE A 47 3.13 -0.92 4.64
CA PHE A 47 3.16 -0.34 3.31
C PHE A 47 2.01 0.65 3.14
N ASN A 48 2.33 1.88 2.75
CA ASN A 48 1.39 2.96 2.49
C ASN A 48 1.21 3.12 0.96
N PRO A 49 0.09 2.65 0.37
CA PRO A 49 -0.10 2.71 -1.07
C PRO A 49 -0.12 4.12 -1.66
N PRO A 50 -0.76 5.12 -1.02
CA PRO A 50 -0.65 6.52 -1.45
C PRO A 50 0.79 7.05 -1.64
N THR A 51 1.73 6.64 -0.80
CA THR A 51 3.13 7.08 -0.87
C THR A 51 4.05 6.07 -1.55
N ASN A 52 3.53 4.86 -1.84
CA ASN A 52 4.23 3.71 -2.39
C ASN A 52 5.49 3.34 -1.60
N ARG A 53 5.41 3.38 -0.25
CA ARG A 53 6.56 3.19 0.65
C ARG A 53 6.17 2.44 1.92
N CYS A 54 7.13 1.77 2.52
CA CYS A 54 7.01 1.25 3.88
C CYS A 54 7.27 2.36 4.91
N GLU A 55 6.27 2.63 5.74
CA GLU A 55 6.28 3.67 6.76
C GLU A 55 6.21 3.07 8.17
N GLN A 56 6.82 3.76 9.13
CA GLN A 56 6.84 3.32 10.52
C GLN A 56 5.48 3.51 11.18
N VAL A 57 5.02 2.47 11.86
CA VAL A 57 3.75 2.41 12.61
C VAL A 57 3.98 1.88 14.02
N MET A 58 2.97 1.99 14.87
CA MET A 58 2.99 1.42 16.23
C MET A 58 2.05 0.23 16.31
N THR A 59 2.39 -0.81 17.07
CA THR A 59 1.52 -1.98 17.29
C THR A 59 1.49 -2.40 18.77
N LYS A 60 0.36 -2.97 19.22
CA LYS A 60 0.17 -3.51 20.58
C LYS A 60 0.57 -4.99 20.71
N GLY A 61 1.24 -5.54 19.72
CA GLY A 61 1.59 -6.96 19.69
C GLY A 61 2.29 -7.37 18.40
N PRO A 62 2.47 -8.67 18.19
CA PRO A 62 3.21 -9.17 17.03
C PRO A 62 2.51 -8.78 15.73
N CYS A 63 3.32 -8.31 14.78
CA CYS A 63 2.88 -8.03 13.43
C CYS A 63 2.50 -9.30 12.66
N ARG A 64 1.60 -9.14 11.70
CA ARG A 64 1.18 -10.20 10.78
C ARG A 64 1.06 -9.62 9.38
N ARG A 65 1.76 -10.22 8.41
CA ARG A 65 1.76 -9.80 7.00
C ARG A 65 0.35 -9.60 6.41
N PRO A 66 -0.65 -10.48 6.67
CA PRO A 66 -2.02 -10.27 6.16
C PRO A 66 -2.71 -9.00 6.66
N ARG A 67 -2.16 -8.35 7.70
CA ARG A 67 -2.65 -7.07 8.23
C ARG A 67 -1.80 -5.89 7.77
N ASN A 68 -0.90 -6.08 6.81
CA ASN A 68 0.04 -5.06 6.35
C ASN A 68 0.90 -4.51 7.52
N CYS A 69 1.41 -5.41 8.35
CA CYS A 69 2.23 -5.11 9.53
C CYS A 69 3.44 -6.03 9.50
N PHE A 70 4.63 -5.44 9.57
CA PHE A 70 5.92 -6.12 9.43
C PHE A 70 6.86 -5.72 10.57
N PRO A 71 7.72 -6.65 11.04
CA PRO A 71 8.68 -6.37 12.11
C PRO A 71 9.85 -5.50 11.65
N THR A 72 10.22 -5.55 10.37
CA THR A 72 11.34 -4.79 9.79
C THR A 72 10.89 -4.08 8.51
N LYS A 73 11.67 -3.06 8.11
CA LYS A 73 11.41 -2.29 6.89
C LYS A 73 11.62 -3.17 5.66
N GLU A 74 12.69 -3.96 5.68
CA GLU A 74 13.11 -4.83 4.58
C GLU A 74 12.05 -5.90 4.30
N ASP A 75 11.45 -6.52 5.35
CA ASP A 75 10.36 -7.50 5.18
C ASP A 75 9.10 -6.86 4.57
N CYS A 76 8.84 -5.59 4.89
CA CYS A 76 7.76 -4.83 4.29
C CYS A 76 8.04 -4.54 2.81
N GLU A 77 9.23 -4.03 2.48
CA GLU A 77 9.60 -3.66 1.11
C GLU A 77 9.68 -4.90 0.21
N GLU A 78 10.34 -5.97 0.62
CA GLU A 78 10.43 -7.22 -0.15
C GLU A 78 9.07 -7.88 -0.43
N PHE A 79 8.12 -7.70 0.49
CA PHE A 79 6.79 -8.30 0.39
C PHE A 79 5.79 -7.40 -0.35
N CYS A 80 5.85 -6.08 -0.17
CA CYS A 80 4.81 -5.17 -0.64
C CYS A 80 5.25 -4.25 -1.78
N ASP A 81 6.54 -3.92 -1.89
CA ASP A 81 7.02 -2.93 -2.85
C ASP A 81 7.07 -3.55 -4.26
N PRO A 82 6.26 -3.06 -5.21
CA PRO A 82 6.27 -3.57 -6.58
C PRO A 82 7.61 -3.34 -7.30
N GLU A 83 8.40 -2.33 -6.90
CA GLU A 83 9.73 -2.11 -7.47
C GLU A 83 10.69 -3.23 -7.06
N MET A 84 10.59 -3.73 -5.82
CA MET A 84 11.41 -4.85 -5.36
C MET A 84 11.05 -6.17 -6.07
N GLU A 85 9.81 -6.37 -6.50
CA GLU A 85 9.42 -7.55 -7.31
C GLU A 85 10.05 -7.53 -8.71
N LEU A 86 10.28 -6.35 -9.29
CA LEU A 86 10.87 -6.21 -10.62
C LEU A 86 12.36 -6.58 -10.65
N TRP A 87 13.05 -6.50 -9.51
CA TRP A 87 14.51 -6.72 -9.41
C TRP A 87 14.88 -8.07 -8.79
N LYS A 88 13.90 -8.95 -8.53
CA LYS A 88 14.18 -10.33 -8.11
C LYS A 88 14.74 -11.13 -9.30
N PRO A 89 15.93 -11.75 -9.17
CA PRO A 89 16.57 -12.52 -10.24
C PRO A 89 15.83 -13.80 -10.60
#